data_AF-A0A943JZK8-F1
#
_entry.id   AF-A0A943JZK8-F1
#
_cell.length_a   1.000
_cell.length_b   1.000
_cell.length_c   1.000
_cell.angle_alpha   90.00
_cell.angle_beta   90.00
_cell.angle_gamma   90.00
#
_symmetry.space_group_name_H-M   'P 1'
#
loop_
_entity.id
_entity.type
_entity.pdbx_description
1 polymer ?
#
loop_
_entity_poly.entity_id
_entity_poly.type
_entity_poly.pdbx_seq_one_letter_code
_entity_poly.pdbx_strand_id
1 'polypeptide(L)'
;MKKYELLKNEYIKFNGKKLYRIKALKDFGNVEVGDIGGYIESENNLSHSNNCWVSGGGKVWGNAEVWGNAKVCGNAEVCEDAKVYGNAEVWGNAEVFGDAKVYGNAEVWGNAEVFGDAKVYGNAEVFGNSKVFGDAEVFGDTKVCGDAKVCGDAEIKSKNDIITISNIGSRNSTTTFSRNKDNHIYVSCGCFYGNIKEFEEKVKNTHKGNKHEEIYLKVIELAKLQILGVYKMCNECNQYRCSVRCPNYTEEEKEYCKECGIILEKGEEVLVNDDNEPLCIGCMDKLQTEDIIRFFNIQKEVV
;
A
#
# COMPACT_ATOMS: atom_id res chain seq x y z
N MET A 1 -0.84 -14.27 35.48
CA MET A 1 -0.20 -15.60 35.28
C MET A 1 0.62 -15.54 34.00
N LYS A 2 1.87 -16.00 34.01
CA LYS A 2 2.71 -16.01 32.79
C LYS A 2 2.13 -16.95 31.74
N LYS A 3 2.21 -16.55 30.47
CA LYS A 3 1.75 -17.35 29.32
C LYS A 3 2.81 -18.33 28.82
N TYR A 4 4.07 -17.94 28.94
CA TYR A 4 5.23 -18.71 28.49
C TYR A 4 6.44 -18.40 29.36
N GLU A 5 7.50 -19.19 29.22
CA GLU A 5 8.83 -18.92 29.78
C GLU A 5 9.91 -18.88 28.70
N LEU A 6 11.03 -18.20 28.99
CA LEU A 6 12.25 -18.24 28.19
C LEU A 6 13.12 -19.42 28.64
N LEU A 7 13.48 -20.31 27.71
CA LEU A 7 14.39 -21.42 27.98
C LEU A 7 15.84 -20.90 27.98
N LYS A 8 16.34 -20.52 29.17
CA LYS A 8 17.66 -19.86 29.33
C LYS A 8 18.86 -20.64 28.76
N ASN A 9 18.75 -21.96 28.67
CA ASN A 9 19.78 -22.84 28.12
C ASN A 9 19.62 -23.13 26.62
N GLU A 10 18.49 -22.74 26.02
CA GLU A 10 18.18 -22.91 24.60
C GLU A 10 18.09 -21.55 23.92
N TYR A 11 19.22 -21.09 23.40
CA TYR A 11 19.31 -19.80 22.73
C TYR A 11 20.15 -19.86 21.47
N ILE A 12 19.93 -18.91 20.59
CA ILE A 12 20.77 -18.65 19.41
C ILE A 12 21.47 -17.30 19.58
N LYS A 13 22.64 -17.17 18.95
CA LYS A 13 23.29 -15.86 18.74
C LYS A 13 22.89 -15.37 17.35
N PHE A 14 22.23 -14.23 17.28
CA PHE A 14 21.72 -13.66 16.04
C PHE A 14 21.86 -12.14 16.11
N ASN A 15 22.45 -11.53 15.07
CA ASN A 15 22.73 -10.08 15.03
C ASN A 15 23.34 -9.51 16.32
N GLY A 16 24.30 -10.24 16.91
CA GLY A 16 24.99 -9.84 18.15
C GLY A 16 24.18 -10.00 19.44
N LYS A 17 22.92 -10.46 19.36
CA LYS A 17 22.00 -10.66 20.48
C LYS A 17 21.80 -12.14 20.80
N LYS A 18 21.32 -12.43 22.01
CA LYS A 18 20.85 -13.76 22.40
C LYS A 18 19.33 -13.78 22.29
N LEU A 19 18.78 -14.67 21.48
CA LEU A 19 17.34 -14.96 21.51
C LEU A 19 17.10 -16.33 22.11
N TYR A 20 16.16 -16.39 23.04
CA TYR A 20 15.80 -17.58 23.80
C TYR A 20 14.59 -18.24 23.17
N ARG A 21 14.63 -19.57 23.08
CA ARG A 21 13.47 -20.38 22.73
C ARG A 21 12.38 -20.18 23.78
N ILE A 22 11.12 -20.09 23.37
CA ILE A 22 9.99 -19.94 24.30
C ILE A 22 9.24 -21.25 24.49
N LYS A 23 8.67 -21.45 25.68
CA LYS A 23 7.82 -22.59 26.01
C LYS A 23 6.52 -22.16 26.66
N ALA A 24 5.39 -22.67 26.17
CA ALA A 24 4.07 -22.35 26.72
C ALA A 24 3.89 -22.92 28.14
N LEU A 25 3.29 -22.13 29.04
CA LEU A 25 3.04 -22.51 30.44
C LEU A 25 1.56 -22.83 30.73
N LYS A 26 0.69 -22.63 29.74
CA LYS A 26 -0.76 -22.89 29.80
C LYS A 26 -1.31 -22.96 28.37
N ASP A 27 -2.54 -23.43 28.23
CA ASP A 27 -3.26 -23.43 26.96
C ASP A 27 -3.79 -22.03 26.61
N PHE A 28 -3.73 -21.64 25.34
CA PHE A 28 -4.32 -20.41 24.79
C PHE A 28 -4.40 -20.46 23.26
N GLY A 29 -5.49 -19.98 22.67
CA GLY A 29 -5.69 -20.05 21.22
C GLY A 29 -5.56 -21.49 20.71
N ASN A 30 -4.55 -21.74 19.88
CA ASN A 30 -4.18 -23.05 19.34
C ASN A 30 -2.83 -23.57 19.88
N VAL A 31 -2.36 -23.04 21.03
CA VAL A 31 -1.12 -23.43 21.70
C VAL A 31 -1.45 -24.18 22.97
N GLU A 32 -0.85 -25.36 23.14
CA GLU A 32 -1.01 -26.22 24.31
C GLU A 32 0.14 -26.03 25.30
N VAL A 33 -0.12 -26.30 26.57
CA VAL A 33 0.91 -26.26 27.62
C VAL A 33 2.10 -27.16 27.26
N GLY A 34 3.30 -26.60 27.36
CA GLY A 34 4.52 -27.30 27.01
C GLY A 34 4.98 -27.14 25.57
N ASP A 35 4.17 -26.56 24.68
CA ASP A 35 4.55 -26.26 23.31
C ASP A 35 5.80 -25.38 23.23
N ILE A 36 6.69 -25.74 22.31
CA ILE A 36 7.92 -25.00 22.03
C ILE A 36 7.65 -24.01 20.90
N GLY A 37 7.76 -22.72 21.20
CA GLY A 37 7.61 -21.63 20.24
C GLY A 37 8.92 -21.26 19.53
N GLY A 38 8.96 -20.08 18.93
CA GLY A 38 10.13 -19.51 18.27
C GLY A 38 11.13 -18.88 19.26
N TYR A 39 11.82 -17.83 18.81
CA TYR A 39 12.90 -17.19 19.56
C TYR A 39 12.58 -15.73 19.85
N ILE A 40 12.72 -15.31 21.10
CA ILE A 40 12.61 -13.89 21.48
C ILE A 40 13.80 -13.43 22.32
N GLU A 41 14.20 -12.16 22.20
CA GLU A 41 15.31 -11.60 23.01
C GLU A 41 14.92 -11.48 24.48
N SER A 42 13.71 -11.00 24.77
CA SER A 42 13.22 -10.75 26.13
C SER A 42 11.70 -10.90 26.25
N GLU A 43 11.17 -10.91 27.47
CA GLU A 43 9.72 -10.91 27.72
C GLU A 43 9.01 -9.63 27.24
N ASN A 44 9.75 -8.55 26.94
CA ASN A 44 9.15 -7.35 26.35
C ASN A 44 8.73 -7.56 24.89
N ASN A 45 9.31 -8.54 24.19
CA ASN A 45 9.06 -8.73 22.77
C ASN A 45 7.74 -9.45 22.47
N LEU A 46 7.17 -10.20 23.43
CA LEU A 46 5.95 -10.97 23.23
C LEU A 46 5.04 -10.82 24.45
N SER A 47 3.83 -10.31 24.23
CA SER A 47 2.91 -10.09 25.35
C SER A 47 2.48 -11.39 26.02
N HIS A 48 2.36 -11.37 27.35
CA HIS A 48 1.73 -12.44 28.12
C HIS A 48 0.18 -12.41 28.05
N SER A 49 -0.41 -11.37 27.46
CA SER A 49 -1.86 -11.23 27.29
C SER A 49 -2.32 -11.80 25.95
N ASN A 50 -3.61 -12.15 25.85
CA ASN A 50 -4.26 -12.67 24.64
C ASN A 50 -3.48 -13.84 23.98
N ASN A 51 -3.71 -14.09 22.69
CA ASN A 51 -3.26 -15.29 22.00
C ASN A 51 -2.00 -15.09 21.14
N CYS A 52 -1.32 -13.94 21.21
CA CYS A 52 -0.15 -13.72 20.37
C CYS A 52 0.94 -14.78 20.63
N TRP A 53 1.60 -15.23 19.57
CA TRP A 53 2.58 -16.31 19.65
C TRP A 53 3.65 -16.21 18.58
N VAL A 54 4.88 -16.53 18.98
CA VAL A 54 6.00 -16.75 18.06
C VAL A 54 6.23 -18.25 17.98
N SER A 55 6.18 -18.85 16.80
CA SER A 55 6.34 -20.29 16.59
C SER A 55 7.39 -20.62 15.52
N GLY A 56 7.76 -21.89 15.39
CA GLY A 56 8.71 -22.34 14.37
C GLY A 56 10.10 -21.71 14.57
N GLY A 57 10.66 -21.11 13.51
CA GLY A 57 11.91 -20.36 13.51
C GLY A 57 11.73 -18.84 13.63
N GLY A 58 10.51 -18.36 13.91
CA GLY A 58 10.22 -16.94 14.02
C GLY A 58 11.07 -16.26 15.09
N LYS A 59 11.53 -15.04 14.81
CA LYS A 59 12.43 -14.28 15.68
C LYS A 59 11.84 -12.91 15.98
N VAL A 60 11.79 -12.54 17.26
CA VAL A 60 11.39 -11.19 17.70
C VAL A 60 12.44 -10.62 18.65
N TRP A 61 13.06 -9.51 18.30
CA TRP A 61 14.19 -8.95 19.06
C TRP A 61 14.30 -7.44 18.94
N GLY A 62 15.24 -6.83 19.66
CA GLY A 62 15.29 -5.38 19.80
C GLY A 62 14.14 -4.88 20.67
N ASN A 63 13.58 -3.72 20.30
CA ASN A 63 12.42 -3.13 20.96
C ASN A 63 11.09 -3.63 20.34
N ALA A 64 11.14 -4.56 19.38
CA ALA A 64 9.96 -5.01 18.67
C ALA A 64 8.96 -5.65 19.62
N GLU A 65 7.67 -5.38 19.41
CA GLU A 65 6.59 -5.81 20.27
C GLU A 65 5.56 -6.62 19.48
N VAL A 66 5.18 -7.79 20.01
CA VAL A 66 4.11 -8.64 19.45
C VAL A 66 3.00 -8.88 20.49
N TRP A 67 1.79 -8.43 20.20
CA TRP A 67 0.65 -8.53 21.14
C TRP A 67 -0.70 -8.76 20.46
N GLY A 68 -1.79 -8.84 21.24
CA GLY A 68 -3.11 -9.20 20.71
C GLY A 68 -3.18 -10.69 20.38
N ASN A 69 -3.66 -11.02 19.18
CA ASN A 69 -3.69 -12.38 18.62
C ASN A 69 -2.68 -12.58 17.49
N ALA A 70 -1.70 -11.67 17.35
CA ALA A 70 -0.75 -11.71 16.27
C ALA A 70 0.12 -12.98 16.27
N LYS A 71 0.46 -13.48 15.09
CA LYS A 71 1.29 -14.68 14.91
C LYS A 71 2.56 -14.34 14.14
N VAL A 72 3.69 -14.80 14.63
CA VAL A 72 4.98 -14.73 13.93
C VAL A 72 5.53 -16.15 13.80
N CYS A 73 5.69 -16.66 12.59
CA CYS A 73 6.12 -18.05 12.38
C CYS A 73 7.01 -18.23 11.14
N GLY A 74 7.37 -19.48 10.81
CA GLY A 74 8.33 -19.76 9.73
C GLY A 74 9.73 -19.28 10.10
N ASN A 75 10.40 -18.55 9.20
CA ASN A 75 11.67 -17.86 9.43
C ASN A 75 11.48 -16.35 9.62
N ALA A 76 10.24 -15.87 9.82
CA ALA A 76 9.95 -14.44 9.88
C ALA A 76 10.71 -13.73 11.00
N GLU A 77 11.07 -12.48 10.74
CA GLU A 77 11.83 -11.65 11.67
C GLU A 77 11.10 -10.34 11.94
N VAL A 78 10.94 -10.01 13.22
CA VAL A 78 10.39 -8.74 13.68
C VAL A 78 11.40 -8.09 14.62
N CYS A 79 11.91 -6.91 14.28
CA CYS A 79 12.99 -6.28 15.03
C CYS A 79 12.93 -4.76 15.09
N GLU A 80 13.93 -4.14 15.70
CA GLU A 80 14.00 -2.68 15.93
C GLU A 80 12.80 -2.21 16.75
N ASP A 81 12.04 -1.20 16.31
CA ASP A 81 10.87 -0.65 17.01
C ASP A 81 9.53 -1.15 16.42
N ALA A 82 9.60 -2.21 15.59
CA ALA A 82 8.45 -2.73 14.85
C ALA A 82 7.36 -3.32 15.75
N LYS A 83 6.12 -3.19 15.30
CA LYS A 83 4.92 -3.53 16.08
C LYS A 83 3.99 -4.43 15.28
N VAL A 84 3.75 -5.64 15.79
CA VAL A 84 2.83 -6.60 15.18
C VAL A 84 1.72 -6.96 16.15
N TYR A 85 0.47 -6.61 15.83
CA TYR A 85 -0.65 -6.74 16.76
C TYR A 85 -2.01 -6.94 16.08
N GLY A 86 -3.09 -6.99 16.88
CA GLY A 86 -4.41 -7.38 16.35
C GLY A 86 -4.43 -8.87 16.02
N ASN A 87 -4.94 -9.25 14.85
CA ASN A 87 -4.90 -10.62 14.32
C ASN A 87 -3.86 -10.75 13.20
N ALA A 88 -2.87 -9.85 13.12
CA ALA A 88 -1.89 -9.86 12.06
C ALA A 88 -1.05 -11.15 12.06
N GLU A 89 -0.72 -11.63 10.86
CA GLU A 89 0.12 -12.81 10.68
C GLU A 89 1.37 -12.45 9.86
N VAL A 90 2.54 -12.82 10.37
CA VAL A 90 3.83 -12.63 9.70
C VAL A 90 4.55 -13.98 9.61
N TRP A 91 4.82 -14.46 8.40
CA TRP A 91 5.42 -15.79 8.20
C TRP A 91 6.30 -15.92 6.96
N GLY A 92 6.81 -17.13 6.68
CA GLY A 92 7.78 -17.34 5.60
C GLY A 92 9.15 -16.76 5.99
N ASN A 93 9.78 -15.99 5.10
CA ASN A 93 10.99 -15.22 5.36
C ASN A 93 10.69 -13.71 5.44
N ALA A 94 9.47 -13.33 5.83
CA ALA A 94 9.10 -11.92 5.91
C ALA A 94 9.88 -11.19 7.01
N GLU A 95 10.21 -9.93 6.75
CA GLU A 95 10.95 -9.07 7.68
C GLU A 95 10.13 -7.81 7.97
N VAL A 96 9.94 -7.50 9.26
CA VAL A 96 9.29 -6.28 9.74
C VAL A 96 10.24 -5.56 10.71
N PHE A 97 10.69 -4.37 10.34
CA PHE A 97 11.72 -3.63 11.10
C PHE A 97 11.51 -2.10 10.99
N GLY A 98 12.40 -1.29 11.56
CA GLY A 98 12.16 0.15 11.76
C GLY A 98 11.01 0.42 12.72
N ASP A 99 10.22 1.45 12.43
CA ASP A 99 9.01 1.85 13.17
C ASP A 99 7.72 1.22 12.62
N ALA A 100 7.86 0.18 11.80
CA ALA A 100 6.77 -0.38 11.00
C ALA A 100 5.67 -1.00 11.87
N LYS A 101 4.43 -0.90 11.40
CA LYS A 101 3.24 -1.41 12.11
C LYS A 101 2.45 -2.35 11.22
N VAL A 102 2.30 -3.60 11.66
CA VAL A 102 1.45 -4.61 11.00
C VAL A 102 0.32 -5.00 11.95
N TYR A 103 -0.93 -4.71 11.58
CA TYR A 103 -2.07 -4.90 12.49
C TYR A 103 -3.40 -5.18 11.78
N GLY A 104 -4.50 -5.30 12.54
CA GLY A 104 -5.78 -5.75 11.95
C GLY A 104 -5.72 -7.24 11.61
N ASN A 105 -6.20 -7.63 10.44
CA ASN A 105 -6.05 -8.99 9.88
C ASN A 105 -4.98 -9.00 8.76
N ALA A 106 -4.00 -8.08 8.82
CA ALA A 106 -2.98 -7.99 7.79
C ALA A 106 -2.10 -9.25 7.79
N GLU A 107 -1.68 -9.62 6.60
CA GLU A 107 -0.87 -10.79 6.33
C GLU A 107 0.41 -10.39 5.59
N VAL A 108 1.57 -10.74 6.14
CA VAL A 108 2.89 -10.43 5.54
C VAL A 108 3.71 -11.72 5.43
N TRP A 109 4.06 -12.13 4.21
CA TRP A 109 4.76 -13.40 4.01
C TRP A 109 5.67 -13.48 2.77
N GLY A 110 6.28 -14.63 2.54
CA GLY A 110 7.27 -14.79 1.47
C GLY A 110 8.60 -14.15 1.88
N ASN A 111 9.22 -13.36 1.02
CA ASN A 111 10.40 -12.54 1.32
C ASN A 111 10.00 -11.05 1.40
N ALA A 112 8.77 -10.76 1.84
CA ALA A 112 8.29 -9.40 1.94
C ALA A 112 9.01 -8.63 3.05
N GLU A 113 9.34 -7.36 2.79
CA GLU A 113 9.96 -6.46 3.75
C GLU A 113 9.01 -5.29 4.04
N VAL A 114 8.73 -5.03 5.32
CA VAL A 114 7.96 -3.86 5.77
C VAL A 114 8.80 -3.07 6.76
N PHE A 115 9.16 -1.83 6.43
CA PHE A 115 10.12 -1.07 7.25
C PHE A 115 9.96 0.46 7.20
N GLY A 116 10.72 1.19 8.03
CA GLY A 116 10.48 2.62 8.24
C GLY A 116 9.17 2.85 8.99
N ASP A 117 8.44 3.92 8.68
CA ASP A 117 7.15 4.26 9.31
C ASP A 117 5.93 3.55 8.70
N ALA A 118 6.17 2.51 7.89
CA ALA A 118 5.14 1.89 7.07
C ALA A 118 4.06 1.20 7.90
N LYS A 119 2.82 1.27 7.43
CA LYS A 119 1.66 0.63 8.07
C LYS A 119 0.98 -0.35 7.12
N VAL A 120 0.83 -1.59 7.57
CA VAL A 120 0.04 -2.61 6.86
C VAL A 120 -1.09 -3.06 7.78
N TYR A 121 -2.34 -2.85 7.37
CA TYR A 121 -3.50 -3.11 8.23
C TYR A 121 -4.78 -3.47 7.47
N GLY A 122 -5.88 -3.67 8.19
CA GLY A 122 -7.12 -4.17 7.58
C GLY A 122 -6.97 -5.62 7.16
N ASN A 123 -7.38 -5.98 5.94
CA ASN A 123 -7.19 -7.32 5.36
C ASN A 123 -6.09 -7.31 4.28
N ALA A 124 -5.11 -6.41 4.42
CA ALA A 124 -4.06 -6.25 3.43
C ALA A 124 -3.11 -7.47 3.41
N GLU A 125 -2.76 -7.89 2.20
CA GLU A 125 -1.82 -8.97 1.95
C GLU A 125 -0.54 -8.41 1.30
N VAL A 126 0.62 -8.64 1.91
CA VAL A 126 1.94 -8.21 1.39
C VAL A 126 2.86 -9.43 1.27
N PHE A 127 3.25 -9.78 0.05
CA PHE A 127 3.97 -11.04 -0.18
C PHE A 127 4.91 -11.07 -1.39
N GLY A 128 5.65 -12.16 -1.57
CA GLY A 128 6.66 -12.27 -2.63
C GLY A 128 7.96 -11.58 -2.19
N ASN A 129 8.60 -10.80 -3.06
CA ASN A 129 9.77 -9.98 -2.72
C ASN A 129 9.39 -8.49 -2.59
N SER A 130 8.14 -8.22 -2.22
CA SER A 130 7.61 -6.86 -2.16
C SER A 130 8.23 -6.07 -1.00
N LYS A 131 8.42 -4.77 -1.19
CA LYS A 131 8.91 -3.85 -0.17
C LYS A 131 7.89 -2.75 0.08
N VAL A 132 7.49 -2.57 1.33
CA VAL A 132 6.62 -1.47 1.79
C VAL A 132 7.40 -0.65 2.81
N PHE A 133 7.68 0.63 2.51
CA PHE A 133 8.56 1.42 3.36
C PHE A 133 8.36 2.94 3.32
N GLY A 134 8.97 3.66 4.27
CA GLY A 134 8.69 5.09 4.48
C GLY A 134 7.31 5.27 5.12
N ASP A 135 6.61 6.35 4.82
CA ASP A 135 5.28 6.66 5.37
C ASP A 135 4.10 5.95 4.68
N ALA A 136 4.38 4.83 3.99
CA ALA A 136 3.42 4.15 3.14
C ALA A 136 2.35 3.41 3.97
N GLU A 137 1.11 3.50 3.54
CA GLU A 137 -0.03 2.81 4.14
C GLU A 137 -0.66 1.85 3.15
N VAL A 138 -0.76 0.57 3.53
CA VAL A 138 -1.40 -0.50 2.76
C VAL A 138 -2.51 -1.10 3.61
N PHE A 139 -3.76 -0.96 3.16
CA PHE A 139 -4.92 -1.39 3.92
C PHE A 139 -6.12 -1.78 3.06
N GLY A 140 -7.20 -2.22 3.71
CA GLY A 140 -8.38 -2.75 3.02
C GLY A 140 -8.14 -4.12 2.41
N ASP A 141 -8.98 -4.52 1.46
CA ASP A 141 -8.89 -5.82 0.77
C ASP A 141 -7.90 -5.74 -0.43
N THR A 142 -6.66 -5.36 -0.14
CA THR A 142 -5.61 -5.14 -1.15
C THR A 142 -4.50 -6.17 -1.12
N LYS A 143 -3.78 -6.32 -2.24
CA LYS A 143 -2.66 -7.23 -2.39
C LYS A 143 -1.46 -6.51 -2.98
N VAL A 144 -0.32 -6.55 -2.31
CA VAL A 144 0.98 -6.08 -2.81
C VAL A 144 1.87 -7.30 -2.96
N CYS A 145 2.33 -7.57 -4.18
CA CYS A 145 3.06 -8.80 -4.46
C CYS A 145 4.15 -8.67 -5.53
N GLY A 146 4.91 -9.77 -5.74
CA GLY A 146 6.02 -9.81 -6.69
C GLY A 146 7.20 -8.99 -6.19
N ASP A 147 7.81 -8.19 -7.06
CA ASP A 147 8.90 -7.27 -6.69
C ASP A 147 8.41 -5.82 -6.52
N ALA A 148 7.14 -5.64 -6.11
CA ALA A 148 6.55 -4.32 -5.94
C ALA A 148 7.30 -3.49 -4.88
N LYS A 149 7.45 -2.19 -5.13
CA LYS A 149 8.04 -1.24 -4.18
C LYS A 149 7.04 -0.11 -3.90
N VAL A 150 6.40 -0.18 -2.74
CA VAL A 150 5.44 0.82 -2.26
C VAL A 150 6.15 1.70 -1.23
N CYS A 151 6.31 2.99 -1.53
CA CYS A 151 7.11 3.86 -0.67
C CYS A 151 6.72 5.34 -0.67
N GLY A 152 7.36 6.08 0.24
CA GLY A 152 7.03 7.47 0.56
C GLY A 152 5.63 7.54 1.13
N ASP A 153 4.81 8.48 0.67
CA ASP A 153 3.45 8.68 1.19
C ASP A 153 2.36 7.80 0.56
N ALA A 154 2.73 6.71 -0.13
CA ALA A 154 1.78 5.85 -0.83
C ALA A 154 0.56 5.45 0.05
N GLU A 155 -0.66 5.51 -0.51
CA GLU A 155 -1.91 5.10 0.15
C GLU A 155 -2.63 4.07 -0.72
N ILE A 156 -2.47 2.78 -0.38
CA ILE A 156 -3.03 1.65 -1.13
C ILE A 156 -4.19 1.06 -0.34
N LYS A 157 -5.42 1.41 -0.71
CA LYS A 157 -6.64 0.95 -0.03
C LYS A 157 -7.48 -0.04 -0.84
N SER A 158 -7.16 -0.17 -2.12
CA SER A 158 -7.83 -1.06 -3.06
C SER A 158 -6.85 -1.67 -4.06
N LYS A 159 -7.28 -2.73 -4.74
CA LYS A 159 -6.52 -3.38 -5.82
C LYS A 159 -6.27 -2.46 -7.02
N ASN A 160 -7.04 -1.37 -7.15
CA ASN A 160 -6.88 -0.41 -8.24
C ASN A 160 -5.84 0.66 -7.94
N ASP A 161 -5.36 0.77 -6.71
CA ASP A 161 -4.42 1.80 -6.30
C ASP A 161 -2.96 1.46 -6.62
N ILE A 162 -2.68 0.27 -7.15
CA ILE A 162 -1.34 -0.19 -7.46
C ILE A 162 -1.30 -0.99 -8.77
N ILE A 163 -0.26 -0.77 -9.56
CA ILE A 163 0.11 -1.63 -10.68
C ILE A 163 1.60 -1.90 -10.63
N THR A 164 1.96 -3.16 -10.88
CA THR A 164 3.33 -3.61 -10.99
C THR A 164 3.55 -4.21 -12.38
N ILE A 165 4.46 -3.63 -13.16
CA ILE A 165 4.84 -4.15 -14.48
C ILE A 165 6.31 -4.57 -14.43
N SER A 166 6.56 -5.86 -14.67
CA SER A 166 7.90 -6.45 -14.69
C SER A 166 8.45 -6.59 -16.10
N ASN A 167 9.77 -6.82 -16.21
CA ASN A 167 10.48 -7.05 -17.47
C ASN A 167 10.36 -5.88 -18.47
N ILE A 168 10.31 -4.64 -17.97
CA ILE A 168 10.29 -3.44 -18.80
C ILE A 168 11.53 -2.57 -18.59
N GLY A 169 11.75 -1.67 -19.55
CA GLY A 169 12.88 -0.75 -19.54
C GLY A 169 14.23 -1.39 -19.84
N SER A 170 15.30 -0.58 -19.81
CA SER A 170 16.66 -1.04 -20.15
C SER A 170 17.25 -2.04 -19.16
N ARG A 171 16.64 -2.18 -17.97
CA ARG A 171 17.07 -3.10 -16.92
C ARG A 171 16.21 -4.37 -16.82
N ASN A 172 15.18 -4.52 -17.68
CA ASN A 172 14.17 -5.58 -17.56
C ASN A 172 13.67 -5.74 -16.12
N SER A 173 13.40 -4.62 -15.45
CA SER A 173 13.10 -4.59 -14.02
C SER A 173 11.60 -4.39 -13.80
N THR A 174 11.23 -4.35 -12.52
CA THR A 174 9.87 -4.10 -12.07
C THR A 174 9.68 -2.62 -11.80
N THR A 175 8.65 -2.04 -12.42
CA THR A 175 8.17 -0.68 -12.15
C THR A 175 6.85 -0.77 -11.38
N THR A 176 6.77 -0.06 -10.25
CA THR A 176 5.55 0.04 -9.45
C THR A 176 4.95 1.42 -9.61
N PHE A 177 3.66 1.47 -9.97
CA PHE A 177 2.84 2.67 -9.96
C PHE A 177 1.87 2.55 -8.79
N SER A 178 1.80 3.57 -7.95
CA SER A 178 1.00 3.56 -6.74
C SER A 178 0.27 4.89 -6.54
N ARG A 179 -0.98 4.84 -6.07
CA ARG A 179 -1.67 6.01 -5.53
C ARG A 179 -0.96 6.49 -4.27
N ASN A 180 -0.88 7.80 -4.13
CA ASN A 180 -0.33 8.50 -2.98
C ASN A 180 -1.45 9.24 -2.22
N LYS A 181 -1.22 9.66 -0.97
CA LYS A 181 -2.19 10.39 -0.11
C LYS A 181 -2.74 11.65 -0.78
N ASP A 182 -1.96 12.28 -1.66
CA ASP A 182 -2.37 13.45 -2.46
C ASP A 182 -3.25 13.08 -3.68
N ASN A 183 -3.64 11.80 -3.81
CA ASN A 183 -4.39 11.21 -4.92
C ASN A 183 -3.66 11.20 -6.28
N HIS A 184 -2.37 11.52 -6.35
CA HIS A 184 -1.58 11.38 -7.56
C HIS A 184 -0.93 9.99 -7.66
N ILE A 185 -0.47 9.66 -8.87
CA ILE A 185 0.33 8.45 -9.10
C ILE A 185 1.80 8.78 -8.88
N TYR A 186 2.43 7.99 -8.03
CA TYR A 186 3.88 7.94 -7.84
C TYR A 186 4.45 6.67 -8.45
N VAL A 187 5.69 6.75 -8.92
CA VAL A 187 6.37 5.68 -9.66
C VAL A 187 7.67 5.32 -8.97
N SER A 188 7.81 4.06 -8.60
CA SER A 188 9.07 3.46 -8.14
C SER A 188 9.67 2.63 -9.27
N CYS A 189 10.82 3.06 -9.80
CA CYS A 189 11.48 2.43 -10.94
C CYS A 189 13.00 2.44 -10.77
N GLY A 190 13.58 1.34 -10.28
CA GLY A 190 15.01 1.26 -9.99
C GLY A 190 15.43 2.26 -8.90
N CYS A 191 16.18 3.29 -9.28
CA CYS A 191 16.60 4.38 -8.38
C CYS A 191 15.67 5.60 -8.47
N PHE A 192 14.70 5.59 -9.39
CA PHE A 192 13.72 6.66 -9.52
C PHE A 192 12.58 6.46 -8.54
N TYR A 193 12.24 7.54 -7.83
CA TYR A 193 10.98 7.72 -7.12
C TYR A 193 10.51 9.15 -7.37
N GLY A 194 9.24 9.32 -7.71
CA GLY A 194 8.66 10.63 -8.04
C GLY A 194 7.27 10.50 -8.61
N ASN A 195 6.61 11.62 -8.88
CA ASN A 195 5.28 11.61 -9.47
C ASN A 195 5.33 11.16 -10.95
N ILE A 196 4.17 10.77 -11.49
CA ILE A 196 4.08 10.21 -12.85
C ILE A 196 4.49 11.20 -13.96
N LYS A 197 4.36 12.51 -13.75
CA LYS A 197 4.79 13.54 -14.72
C LYS A 197 6.32 13.62 -14.76
N GLU A 198 6.96 13.68 -13.59
CA GLU A 198 8.42 13.63 -13.46
C GLU A 198 8.98 12.34 -14.08
N PHE A 199 8.30 11.21 -13.88
CA PHE A 199 8.70 9.95 -14.48
C PHE A 199 8.61 10.00 -16.01
N GLU A 200 7.52 10.53 -16.55
CA GLU A 200 7.31 10.70 -17.99
C GLU A 200 8.39 11.59 -18.63
N GLU A 201 8.72 12.72 -18.01
CA GLU A 201 9.82 13.60 -18.43
C GLU A 201 11.16 12.88 -18.37
N LYS A 202 11.42 12.14 -17.28
CA LYS A 202 12.66 11.38 -17.12
C LYS A 202 12.82 10.31 -18.20
N VAL A 203 11.74 9.62 -18.56
CA VAL A 203 11.69 8.65 -19.65
C VAL A 203 12.03 9.31 -20.99
N LYS A 204 11.34 10.41 -21.35
CA LYS A 204 11.58 11.15 -22.60
C LYS A 204 13.01 11.68 -22.71
N ASN A 205 13.63 12.06 -21.58
CA ASN A 205 15.01 12.53 -21.55
C ASN A 205 16.04 11.40 -21.65
N THR A 206 15.79 10.28 -20.97
CA THR A 206 16.78 9.19 -20.83
C THR A 206 16.71 8.17 -21.97
N HIS A 207 15.52 7.94 -22.52
CA HIS A 207 15.25 6.87 -23.48
C HIS A 207 14.80 7.38 -24.87
N LYS A 208 14.96 8.68 -25.13
CA LYS A 208 14.52 9.34 -26.36
C LYS A 208 14.85 8.54 -27.61
N GLY A 209 13.84 8.26 -28.43
CA GLY A 209 13.93 7.63 -29.74
C GLY A 209 14.19 6.12 -29.72
N ASN A 210 14.12 5.45 -28.57
CA ASN A 210 14.31 4.00 -28.48
C ASN A 210 13.08 3.26 -27.95
N LYS A 211 13.07 1.92 -28.11
CA LYS A 211 11.95 1.06 -27.70
C LYS A 211 11.53 1.20 -26.23
N HIS A 212 12.44 1.60 -25.33
CA HIS A 212 12.13 1.72 -23.92
C HIS A 212 11.29 2.97 -23.63
N GLU A 213 11.50 4.06 -24.36
CA GLU A 213 10.59 5.23 -24.29
C GLU A 213 9.17 4.80 -24.65
N GLU A 214 8.98 4.14 -25.79
CA GLU A 214 7.66 3.69 -26.23
C GLU A 214 6.98 2.75 -25.22
N ILE A 215 7.72 1.77 -24.67
CA ILE A 215 7.19 0.85 -23.66
C ILE A 215 6.78 1.60 -22.40
N TYR A 216 7.63 2.49 -21.86
CA TYR A 216 7.31 3.21 -20.65
C TYR A 216 6.13 4.16 -20.83
N LEU A 217 6.03 4.86 -21.98
CA LEU A 217 4.89 5.73 -22.26
C LEU A 217 3.56 4.96 -22.31
N LYS A 218 3.55 3.76 -22.92
CA LYS A 218 2.37 2.88 -22.92
C LYS A 218 1.99 2.41 -21.52
N VAL A 219 2.99 2.07 -20.69
CA VAL A 219 2.76 1.64 -19.31
C VAL A 219 2.28 2.82 -18.43
N ILE A 220 2.78 4.03 -18.66
CA ILE A 220 2.30 5.26 -18.01
C ILE A 220 0.82 5.49 -18.35
N GLU A 221 0.42 5.32 -19.61
CA GLU A 221 -0.98 5.43 -20.02
C GLU A 221 -1.85 4.38 -19.32
N LEU A 222 -1.42 3.11 -19.30
CA LEU A 222 -2.10 2.05 -18.56
C LEU A 222 -2.26 2.38 -17.07
N ALA A 223 -1.21 2.92 -16.44
CA ALA A 223 -1.25 3.30 -15.03
C ALA A 223 -2.24 4.44 -14.76
N LYS A 224 -2.28 5.45 -15.62
CA LYS A 224 -3.27 6.54 -15.55
C LYS A 224 -4.70 6.01 -15.67
N LEU A 225 -4.96 5.14 -16.64
CA LEU A 225 -6.27 4.52 -16.86
C LEU A 225 -6.74 3.71 -15.65
N GLN A 226 -5.88 2.85 -15.12
CA GLN A 226 -6.25 1.91 -14.05
C GLN A 226 -6.35 2.59 -12.68
N ILE A 227 -5.38 3.44 -12.32
CA ILE A 227 -5.32 4.01 -10.96
C ILE A 227 -6.27 5.20 -10.86
N LEU A 228 -6.23 6.15 -11.81
CA LEU A 228 -7.05 7.36 -11.73
C LEU A 228 -8.45 7.16 -12.30
N GLY A 229 -8.70 6.09 -13.07
CA GLY A 229 -10.00 5.86 -13.71
C GLY A 229 -10.35 6.90 -14.77
N VAL A 230 -9.37 7.69 -15.23
CA VAL A 230 -9.59 8.74 -16.24
C VAL A 230 -9.80 8.06 -17.58
N TYR A 231 -11.04 7.97 -18.02
CA TYR A 231 -11.38 7.54 -19.38
C TYR A 231 -11.36 8.77 -20.30
N LYS A 232 -11.04 8.60 -21.58
CA LYS A 232 -11.27 9.67 -22.55
C LYS A 232 -12.78 9.81 -22.78
N MET A 233 -13.34 10.96 -22.42
CA MET A 233 -14.73 11.32 -22.72
C MET A 233 -14.92 11.56 -24.23
N CYS A 234 -16.08 11.18 -24.78
CA CYS A 234 -16.49 11.53 -26.14
C CYS A 234 -17.23 12.87 -26.13
N ASN A 235 -16.66 13.90 -26.77
CA ASN A 235 -17.13 15.29 -26.72
C ASN A 235 -18.54 15.54 -27.32
N GLU A 236 -19.13 14.60 -28.06
CA GLU A 236 -20.49 14.74 -28.60
C GLU A 236 -21.57 13.98 -27.83
N CYS A 237 -21.23 12.84 -27.19
CA CYS A 237 -22.22 12.04 -26.47
C CYS A 237 -22.10 12.14 -24.95
N ASN A 238 -21.09 12.85 -24.44
CA ASN A 238 -20.86 13.11 -23.01
C ASN A 238 -20.90 11.83 -22.15
N GLN A 239 -20.49 10.69 -22.73
CA GLN A 239 -20.54 9.37 -22.09
C GLN A 239 -19.14 8.73 -22.06
N TYR A 240 -18.81 8.18 -20.90
CA TYR A 240 -17.57 7.46 -20.59
C TYR A 240 -17.44 6.06 -21.24
N ARG A 241 -18.48 5.56 -21.92
CA ARG A 241 -18.60 4.18 -22.41
C ARG A 241 -18.85 4.05 -23.92
N CYS A 242 -18.32 4.93 -24.75
CA CYS A 242 -18.42 4.70 -26.20
C CYS A 242 -17.43 3.60 -26.62
N SER A 243 -17.95 2.42 -26.98
CA SER A 243 -17.18 1.30 -27.55
C SER A 243 -16.36 1.70 -28.78
N VAL A 244 -15.34 0.90 -29.10
CA VAL A 244 -14.24 1.06 -30.09
C VAL A 244 -14.68 1.24 -31.58
N ARG A 245 -15.83 1.86 -31.86
CA ARG A 245 -16.38 2.12 -33.21
C ARG A 245 -16.82 3.57 -33.42
N CYS A 246 -16.21 4.56 -32.76
CA CYS A 246 -16.51 5.97 -33.04
C CYS A 246 -15.60 6.48 -34.17
N PRO A 247 -16.11 6.83 -35.37
CA PRO A 247 -15.29 7.11 -36.55
C PRO A 247 -14.56 8.48 -36.56
N ASN A 248 -14.86 9.38 -35.62
CA ASN A 248 -14.44 10.79 -35.69
C ASN A 248 -13.78 11.31 -34.39
N TYR A 249 -12.67 10.70 -33.98
CA TYR A 249 -11.86 11.15 -32.85
C TYR A 249 -11.02 12.40 -33.19
N THR A 250 -11.12 13.48 -32.41
CA THR A 250 -10.22 14.66 -32.48
C THR A 250 -9.83 15.17 -31.09
N GLU A 251 -8.60 15.68 -30.93
CA GLU A 251 -8.00 16.16 -29.66
C GLU A 251 -8.36 17.63 -29.38
N GLU A 252 -8.90 18.00 -28.20
CA GLU A 252 -8.68 19.30 -27.54
C GLU A 252 -9.27 19.48 -26.10
N GLU A 253 -8.44 20.11 -25.25
CA GLU A 253 -8.58 20.92 -23.99
C GLU A 253 -9.28 20.42 -22.70
N LYS A 254 -8.61 20.63 -21.54
CA LYS A 254 -8.94 20.15 -20.18
C LYS A 254 -9.25 21.30 -19.21
N GLU A 255 -10.17 21.11 -18.27
CA GLU A 255 -10.50 22.05 -17.18
C GLU A 255 -9.86 21.62 -15.84
N TYR A 256 -9.57 22.57 -14.93
CA TYR A 256 -8.72 22.35 -13.76
C TYR A 256 -9.37 22.81 -12.45
N CYS A 257 -9.35 21.97 -11.41
CA CYS A 257 -9.62 22.38 -10.03
C CYS A 257 -8.38 23.09 -9.47
N LYS A 258 -8.48 24.38 -9.17
CA LYS A 258 -7.35 25.17 -8.63
C LYS A 258 -6.95 24.76 -7.22
N GLU A 259 -7.87 24.16 -6.47
CA GLU A 259 -7.69 23.87 -5.04
C GLU A 259 -7.02 22.53 -4.77
N CYS A 260 -7.38 21.50 -5.53
CA CYS A 260 -6.83 20.15 -5.41
C CYS A 260 -5.89 19.78 -6.57
N GLY A 261 -5.75 20.64 -7.59
CA GLY A 261 -4.91 20.41 -8.77
C GLY A 261 -5.40 19.30 -9.71
N ILE A 262 -6.60 18.76 -9.44
CA ILE A 262 -7.22 17.68 -10.19
C ILE A 262 -7.77 18.22 -11.51
N ILE A 263 -7.52 17.50 -12.60
CA ILE A 263 -8.13 17.77 -13.90
C ILE A 263 -9.58 17.33 -13.83
N LEU A 264 -10.49 18.29 -14.01
CA LEU A 264 -11.93 18.06 -14.04
C LEU A 264 -12.31 17.74 -15.48
N GLU A 265 -13.15 16.74 -15.67
CA GLU A 265 -13.58 16.35 -17.01
C GLU A 265 -14.59 17.36 -17.55
N LYS A 266 -14.36 17.86 -18.78
CA LYS A 266 -15.22 18.88 -19.39
C LYS A 266 -16.60 18.29 -19.61
N GLY A 267 -17.67 18.88 -19.10
CA GLY A 267 -19.05 18.42 -19.33
C GLY A 267 -19.65 17.55 -18.21
N GLU A 268 -18.93 17.31 -17.11
CA GLU A 268 -19.59 16.96 -15.85
C GLU A 268 -20.26 18.20 -15.24
N GLU A 269 -21.38 18.04 -14.52
CA GLU A 269 -21.81 19.07 -13.58
C GLU A 269 -20.76 19.16 -12.49
N VAL A 270 -19.89 20.15 -12.61
CA VAL A 270 -18.83 20.39 -11.64
C VAL A 270 -19.42 21.18 -10.49
N LEU A 271 -19.18 20.74 -9.25
CA LEU A 271 -19.53 21.52 -8.07
C LEU A 271 -18.74 22.83 -8.15
N VAL A 272 -19.41 23.97 -8.05
CA VAL A 272 -18.77 25.29 -8.07
C VAL A 272 -18.90 25.96 -6.71
N ASN A 273 -17.88 26.69 -6.28
CA ASN A 273 -17.92 27.49 -5.05
C ASN A 273 -18.70 28.81 -5.26
N ASP A 274 -18.79 29.63 -4.20
CA ASP A 274 -19.43 30.97 -4.24
C ASP A 274 -18.86 31.91 -5.31
N ASP A 275 -17.60 31.70 -5.72
CA ASP A 275 -16.89 32.45 -6.76
C ASP A 275 -17.03 31.84 -8.16
N ASN A 276 -17.86 30.79 -8.31
CA ASN A 276 -18.15 30.09 -9.55
C ASN A 276 -16.94 29.30 -10.14
N GLU A 277 -15.99 28.89 -9.30
CA GLU A 277 -14.84 28.08 -9.66
C GLU A 277 -15.09 26.58 -9.44
N PRO A 278 -14.59 25.69 -10.33
CA PRO A 278 -14.94 24.27 -10.31
C PRO A 278 -14.13 23.44 -9.30
N LEU A 279 -14.81 22.56 -8.56
CA LEU A 279 -14.31 21.76 -7.44
C LEU A 279 -14.42 20.25 -7.70
N CYS A 280 -13.45 19.49 -7.18
CA CYS A 280 -13.43 18.02 -7.22
C CYS A 280 -14.28 17.42 -6.09
N ILE A 281 -14.81 16.20 -6.27
CA ILE A 281 -15.59 15.45 -5.25
C ILE A 281 -14.83 15.33 -3.92
N GLY A 282 -13.50 15.29 -3.95
CA GLY A 282 -12.66 15.30 -2.74
C GLY A 282 -12.66 16.61 -1.94
N CYS A 283 -13.40 17.65 -2.37
CA CYS A 283 -13.50 18.95 -1.70
C CYS A 283 -14.93 19.26 -1.20
N MET A 284 -15.82 18.26 -1.16
CA MET A 284 -17.23 18.44 -0.75
C MET A 284 -17.41 19.05 0.64
N ASP A 285 -16.49 18.78 1.56
CA ASP A 285 -16.53 19.25 2.95
C ASP A 285 -16.43 20.78 3.09
N LYS A 286 -16.11 21.47 1.99
CA LYS A 286 -15.92 22.93 1.93
C LYS A 286 -17.10 23.68 1.30
N LEU A 287 -18.16 22.98 0.89
CA LEU A 287 -19.36 23.58 0.30
C LEU A 287 -20.34 24.05 1.39
N GLN A 288 -21.03 25.16 1.13
CA GLN A 288 -22.17 25.57 1.96
C GLN A 288 -23.38 24.68 1.64
N THR A 289 -24.34 24.58 2.58
CA THR A 289 -25.54 23.74 2.38
C THR A 289 -26.35 24.16 1.14
N GLU A 290 -26.31 25.44 0.78
CA GLU A 290 -27.03 26.00 -0.36
C GLU A 290 -26.45 25.55 -1.71
N ASP A 291 -25.11 25.37 -1.81
CA ASP A 291 -24.42 24.89 -3.02
C ASP A 291 -24.79 23.44 -3.33
N ILE A 292 -24.87 22.62 -2.28
CA ILE A 292 -25.25 21.20 -2.36
C ILE A 292 -26.72 21.09 -2.81
N ILE A 293 -27.62 21.92 -2.29
CA ILE A 293 -29.04 21.93 -2.68
C ILE A 293 -29.20 22.32 -4.14
N ARG A 294 -28.41 23.28 -4.63
CA ARG A 294 -28.43 23.72 -6.03
C ARG A 294 -28.05 22.58 -6.97
N PHE A 295 -26.98 21.85 -6.64
CA PHE A 295 -26.53 20.68 -7.39
C PHE A 295 -27.61 19.59 -7.49
N PHE A 296 -28.25 19.21 -6.37
CA PHE A 296 -29.29 18.19 -6.37
C PHE A 296 -30.59 18.60 -7.07
N ASN A 297 -30.88 19.91 -7.16
CA ASN A 297 -32.05 20.40 -7.88
C ASN A 297 -31.84 20.39 -9.41
N ILE A 298 -30.61 20.59 -9.89
CA ILE A 298 -30.31 20.49 -11.34
C ILE A 298 -30.43 19.03 -11.81
N GLN A 299 -29.97 18.06 -11.00
CA GLN A 299 -30.11 16.62 -11.26
C GLN A 299 -31.57 16.13 -11.40
N LYS A 300 -32.56 16.86 -10.83
CA LYS A 300 -33.99 16.49 -10.90
C LYS A 300 -34.68 16.90 -12.19
N GLU A 301 -34.14 17.83 -12.97
CA GLU A 301 -34.75 18.28 -14.23
C GLU A 301 -34.40 17.39 -15.43
N VAL A 302 -33.56 16.36 -15.25
CA VAL A 302 -32.98 15.52 -16.33
C VAL A 302 -33.46 14.06 -16.31
N VAL A 303 -34.57 13.73 -15.62
CA VAL A 303 -35.20 12.38 -15.63
C VAL A 303 -36.49 12.35 -16.43
#